data_AF-A0A5P2CSX2-F1
#
_entry.id   AF-A0A5P2CSX2-F1
#
_cell.length_a   1.000
_cell.length_b   1.000
_cell.length_c   1.000
_cell.angle_alpha   90.00
_cell.angle_beta   90.00
_cell.angle_gamma   90.00
#
_symmetry.space_group_name_H-M   'P 1'
#
loop_
_entity.id
_entity.type
_entity.pdbx_description
1 polymer ?
#
loop_
_entity_poly.entity_id
_entity_poly.type
_entity_poly.pdbx_seq_one_letter_code
_entity_poly.pdbx_strand_id
1 'polypeptide(L)'
;MNHDGVVQAASDAHPAVVPLLCLFLIMGLVQVVRPQLLWKVNRNLQRGWVKDPDATEPTAKGYAMERAIGVIFLAGVVWMLVTQV
;
A
#
# COMPACT_ATOMS: atom_id res chain seq x y z
N MET A 1 8.14 27.46 18.84
CA MET A 1 8.41 26.74 17.58
C MET A 1 8.86 27.78 16.57
N ASN A 2 10.09 27.64 16.03
CA ASN A 2 10.63 28.62 15.09
C ASN A 2 9.94 28.45 13.72
N HIS A 3 9.38 29.52 13.17
CA HIS A 3 8.64 29.50 11.91
C HIS A 3 9.51 28.94 10.77
N ASP A 4 10.80 29.26 10.78
CA ASP A 4 11.76 28.81 9.78
C ASP A 4 11.98 27.29 9.79
N GLY A 5 11.84 26.65 10.96
CA GLY A 5 11.98 25.19 11.08
C GLY A 5 10.79 24.42 10.49
N VAL A 6 9.59 25.00 10.56
CA VAL A 6 8.38 24.43 9.93
C VAL A 6 8.46 24.57 8.41
N VAL A 7 8.91 25.73 7.92
CA VAL A 7 9.07 25.98 6.47
C VAL A 7 10.18 25.12 5.87
N GLN A 8 11.29 24.92 6.57
CA GLN A 8 12.38 24.04 6.11
C GLN A 8 11.95 22.57 6.01
N ALA A 9 11.25 22.03 7.03
CA ALA A 9 10.74 20.66 7.00
C ALA A 9 9.68 20.44 5.91
N ALA A 10 8.83 21.44 5.66
CA ALA A 10 7.86 21.41 4.55
C ALA A 10 8.54 21.53 3.17
N SER A 11 9.68 22.22 3.09
CA SER A 11 10.47 22.37 1.86
C SER A 11 11.34 21.16 1.54
N ASP A 12 11.72 20.37 2.56
CA ASP A 12 12.46 19.09 2.40
C ASP A 12 11.54 17.91 2.08
N ALA A 13 10.23 18.08 2.27
CA ALA A 13 9.23 17.09 1.85
C ALA A 13 9.13 17.08 0.33
N HIS A 14 9.69 16.03 -0.31
CA HIS A 14 9.52 15.81 -1.74
C HIS A 14 8.03 15.85 -2.09
N PRO A 15 7.57 16.75 -2.99
CA PRO A 15 6.14 16.94 -3.27
C PRO A 15 5.45 15.68 -3.82
N ALA A 16 6.24 14.68 -4.26
CA ALA A 16 5.77 13.37 -4.70
C ALA A 16 5.42 12.39 -3.55
N VAL A 17 5.80 12.66 -2.30
CA VAL A 17 5.65 11.70 -1.20
C VAL A 17 4.20 11.59 -0.74
N VAL A 18 3.51 12.72 -0.55
CA VAL A 18 2.08 12.72 -0.18
C VAL A 18 1.21 11.94 -1.19
N PRO A 19 1.26 12.22 -2.51
CA PRO A 19 0.46 11.45 -3.47
C PRO A 19 0.85 9.96 -3.51
N LEU A 20 2.13 9.63 -3.34
CA LEU A 20 2.58 8.24 -3.23
C LEU A 20 1.97 7.54 -2.00
N LEU A 21 1.98 8.19 -0.84
CA LEU A 21 1.37 7.67 0.39
C LEU A 21 -0.15 7.51 0.25
N CYS A 22 -0.84 8.41 -0.47
CA CYS A 22 -2.25 8.25 -0.80
C CYS A 22 -2.51 7.01 -1.66
N LEU A 23 -1.66 6.74 -2.66
CA LEU A 23 -1.76 5.51 -3.46
C LEU A 23 -1.55 4.27 -2.60
N PHE A 24 -0.56 4.30 -1.71
CA PHE A 24 -0.33 3.20 -0.75
C PHE A 24 -1.49 3.03 0.22
N LEU A 25 -2.13 4.11 0.67
CA LEU A 25 -3.31 4.03 1.53
C LEU A 25 -4.45 3.29 0.82
N ILE A 26 -4.74 3.65 -0.44
CA ILE A 26 -5.76 2.97 -1.26
C ILE A 26 -5.40 1.49 -1.45
N MET A 27 -4.16 1.19 -1.83
CA MET A 27 -3.69 -0.19 -2.03
C MET A 27 -3.77 -1.02 -0.76
N GLY A 28 -3.34 -0.48 0.38
CA GLY A 28 -3.45 -1.13 1.69
C GLY A 28 -4.90 -1.37 2.09
N LEU A 29 -5.80 -0.42 1.82
CA LEU A 29 -7.23 -0.59 2.08
C LEU A 29 -7.82 -1.71 1.24
N VAL A 30 -7.47 -1.78 -0.04
CA VAL A 30 -7.89 -2.89 -0.91
C VAL A 30 -7.37 -4.22 -0.36
N GLN A 31 -6.11 -4.28 0.09
CA GLN A 31 -5.53 -5.49 0.67
C GLN A 31 -6.27 -5.96 1.92
N VAL A 32 -6.74 -5.06 2.78
CA VAL A 32 -7.51 -5.41 3.98
C VAL A 32 -8.95 -5.81 3.63
N VAL A 33 -9.62 -5.06 2.77
CA VAL A 33 -11.06 -5.26 2.51
C VAL A 33 -11.28 -6.41 1.53
N ARG A 34 -10.56 -6.45 0.40
CA ARG A 34 -10.66 -7.48 -0.64
C ARG A 34 -9.30 -7.77 -1.27
N PRO A 35 -8.41 -8.53 -0.60
CA PRO A 35 -7.09 -8.87 -1.13
C PRO A 35 -7.15 -9.61 -2.47
N GLN A 36 -8.25 -10.31 -2.75
CA GLN A 36 -8.49 -11.02 -4.02
C GLN A 36 -8.48 -10.07 -5.23
N LEU A 37 -8.77 -8.79 -5.06
CA LEU A 37 -8.70 -7.82 -6.17
C LEU A 37 -7.26 -7.61 -6.62
N LEU A 38 -6.31 -7.54 -5.69
CA LEU A 38 -4.88 -7.43 -6.00
C LEU A 38 -4.39 -8.69 -6.71
N TRP A 39 -4.82 -9.86 -6.24
CA TRP A 39 -4.51 -11.12 -6.91
C TRP A 39 -5.09 -11.17 -8.33
N LYS A 40 -6.33 -10.76 -8.56
CA LYS A 40 -6.94 -10.76 -9.91
C LYS A 40 -6.18 -9.86 -10.90
N VAL A 41 -5.75 -8.68 -10.45
CA VAL A 41 -4.94 -7.77 -11.27
C VAL A 41 -3.58 -8.42 -11.57
N ASN A 42 -2.92 -8.95 -10.55
CA ASN A 42 -1.62 -9.61 -10.68
C ASN A 42 -1.69 -10.85 -11.60
N ARG A 43 -2.72 -11.69 -11.44
CA ARG A 43 -3.01 -12.85 -12.31
C ARG A 43 -3.11 -12.43 -13.77
N ASN A 44 -3.80 -11.34 -14.06
CA ASN A 44 -3.96 -10.88 -15.43
C ASN A 44 -2.63 -10.43 -16.05
N LEU A 45 -1.75 -9.81 -15.25
CA LEU A 45 -0.39 -9.45 -15.66
C LEU A 45 0.48 -10.69 -15.88
N GLN A 46 0.29 -11.75 -15.07
CA GLN A 46 1.07 -12.99 -15.14
C GLN A 46 0.70 -13.91 -16.30
N ARG A 47 -0.50 -13.80 -16.87
CA ARG A 47 -0.97 -14.67 -17.97
C ARG A 47 -0.06 -14.71 -19.21
N GLY A 48 0.80 -13.72 -19.40
CA GLY A 48 1.81 -13.70 -20.48
C GLY A 48 3.17 -14.30 -20.13
N TRP A 49 3.42 -14.63 -18.86
CA TRP A 49 4.77 -14.93 -18.35
C TRP A 49 4.82 -16.23 -17.53
N VAL A 50 3.69 -16.66 -16.97
CA VAL A 50 3.59 -17.83 -16.09
C VAL A 50 2.70 -18.87 -16.75
N LYS A 51 3.18 -20.12 -16.76
CA LYS A 51 2.51 -21.26 -17.40
C LYS A 51 1.13 -21.56 -16.79
N ASP A 52 1.00 -21.40 -15.48
CA ASP A 52 -0.27 -21.53 -14.76
C ASP A 52 -0.36 -20.47 -13.64
N PRO A 53 -0.95 -19.31 -13.92
CA PRO A 53 -1.15 -18.25 -12.93
C PRO A 53 -2.13 -18.66 -11.81
N ASP A 54 -3.04 -19.61 -12.07
CA ASP A 54 -4.08 -19.99 -11.12
C ASP A 54 -3.53 -20.87 -10.00
N ALA A 55 -2.48 -21.64 -10.29
CA ALA A 55 -1.73 -22.39 -9.28
C ALA A 55 -1.08 -21.49 -8.20
N THR A 56 -1.01 -20.18 -8.43
CA THR A 56 -0.45 -19.21 -7.47
C THR A 56 -1.51 -18.48 -6.63
N GLU A 57 -2.79 -18.85 -6.75
CA GLU A 57 -3.85 -18.26 -5.94
C GLU A 57 -3.62 -18.54 -4.43
N PRO A 58 -3.59 -17.50 -3.58
CA PRO A 58 -3.53 -17.69 -2.14
C PRO A 58 -4.72 -18.52 -1.64
N THR A 59 -4.46 -19.43 -0.71
CA THR A 59 -5.54 -20.13 0.02
C THR A 59 -6.33 -19.14 0.89
N ALA A 60 -7.46 -19.58 1.45
CA ALA A 60 -8.22 -18.78 2.42
C ALA A 60 -7.35 -18.29 3.60
N LYS A 61 -6.41 -19.12 4.08
CA LYS A 61 -5.45 -18.73 5.11
C LYS A 61 -4.41 -17.73 4.58
N GLY A 62 -4.00 -17.87 3.32
CA GLY A 62 -3.16 -16.90 2.63
C GLY A 62 -3.81 -15.52 2.56
N TYR A 63 -5.07 -15.44 2.15
CA TYR A 63 -5.82 -14.18 2.14
C TYR A 63 -6.03 -13.59 3.54
N ALA A 64 -6.21 -14.43 4.57
CA ALA A 64 -6.27 -13.95 5.95
C ALA A 64 -4.93 -13.33 6.40
N MET A 65 -3.81 -13.96 6.03
CA MET A 65 -2.48 -13.43 6.29
C MET A 65 -2.21 -12.12 5.53
N GLU A 66 -2.62 -12.05 4.26
CA GLU A 66 -2.51 -10.82 3.47
C GLU A 66 -3.27 -9.65 4.10
N ARG A 67 -4.47 -9.91 4.66
CA ARG A 67 -5.22 -8.90 5.42
C ARG A 67 -4.47 -8.45 6.66
N ALA A 68 -3.90 -9.38 7.42
CA ALA A 68 -3.14 -9.05 8.63
C ALA A 68 -1.92 -8.17 8.30
N ILE A 69 -1.18 -8.52 7.25
CA ILE A 69 -0.07 -7.71 6.74
C ILE A 69 -0.57 -6.35 6.24
N GLY A 70 -1.70 -6.32 5.53
CA GLY A 70 -2.33 -5.10 5.04
C GLY A 70 -2.71 -4.13 6.17
N VAL A 71 -3.18 -4.63 7.33
CA VAL A 71 -3.47 -3.80 8.51
C VAL A 71 -2.20 -3.15 9.06
N ILE A 72 -1.12 -3.93 9.20
CA ILE A 72 0.17 -3.42 9.69
C ILE A 72 0.71 -2.36 8.72
N PHE A 73 0.64 -2.64 7.42
CA PHE A 73 1.04 -1.70 6.38
C PHE A 73 0.23 -0.40 6.41
N LEU A 74 -1.10 -0.49 6.49
CA LEU A 74 -1.99 0.68 6.61
C LEU A 74 -1.66 1.54 7.83
N ALA A 75 -1.41 0.92 8.98
CA ALA A 75 -1.03 1.65 10.19
C ALA A 75 0.25 2.47 9.95
N GLY A 76 1.24 1.89 9.27
CA GLY A 76 2.47 2.59 8.88
C GLY A 76 2.22 3.74 7.90
N VAL A 77 1.40 3.55 6.87
CA VAL A 77 1.08 4.60 5.89
C VAL A 77 0.32 5.77 6.54
N VAL A 78 -0.66 5.47 7.39
CA VAL A 78 -1.41 6.49 8.14
C VAL A 78 -0.48 7.27 9.07
N TRP A 79 0.41 6.57 9.79
CA TRP A 79 1.42 7.22 10.63
C TRP A 79 2.29 8.18 9.80
N MET A 80 2.83 7.72 8.67
CA MET A 80 3.65 8.55 7.78
C MET A 80 2.90 9.78 7.27
N LEU A 81 1.64 9.62 6.84
CA LEU A 81 0.79 10.74 6.39
C LEU A 81 0.58 11.78 7.50
N VAL A 82 0.26 11.34 8.72
CA VAL A 82 0.05 12.25 9.86
C VAL A 82 1.33 12.96 10.25
N THR A 83 2.50 12.33 10.11
CA THR A 83 3.78 12.97 10.44
C THR A 83 4.32 13.93 9.37
N GLN A 84 3.79 13.85 8.14
CA GLN A 84 4.20 14.73 7.03
C GLN A 84 3.26 15.92 6.79
N VAL A 85 2.07 15.89 7.40
CA VAL A 85 1.10 17.01 7.43
C VAL A 85 1.31 17.80 8.72
#